data_AF-A0A7W6Q8M0-F1
#
_entry.id   AF-A0A7W6Q8M0-F1
#
_cell.length_a   1.000
_cell.length_b   1.000
_cell.length_c   1.000
_cell.angle_alpha   90.00
_cell.angle_beta   90.00
_cell.angle_gamma   90.00
#
_symmetry.space_group_name_H-M   'P 1'
#
loop_
_entity.id
_entity.type
_entity.pdbx_description
1 polymer ?
#
loop_
_entity_poly.entity_id
_entity_poly.type
_entity_poly.pdbx_seq_one_letter_code
_entity_poly.pdbx_strand_id
1 'polypeptide(L)'
;MAIHATDDTATFLETDVISGNLLSNDTSDGNLFLRAFDQQSVGAKQGNNQITAIAGDYGTFYVKPDGSYTYVLSDAAKVGFTAGETLHERVSYKISDGAGHTDFGLFTLNIQGVTQVKPIAVDDHLSFNEGDAVGGNLLTNDIPGDNGHLFLRQFANTSVNGDPTATTNIAGTYGTFHVKADGSFTYDLASDIAPGDHITETIQYYKISDGQGHTDVGVLTLNITGTDVVSGATV
;
A
#
# COMPACT_ATOMS: atom_id res chain seq x y z
N MET A 1 3.98 49.62 7.06
CA MET A 1 3.32 48.47 7.73
C MET A 1 4.23 47.28 7.50
N ALA A 2 4.38 46.37 8.45
CA ALA A 2 5.42 45.33 8.35
C ALA A 2 5.00 44.24 7.36
N ILE A 3 5.90 43.86 6.45
CA ILE A 3 5.82 42.59 5.73
C ILE A 3 5.83 41.45 6.76
N HIS A 4 4.96 40.47 6.59
CA HIS A 4 4.82 39.35 7.52
C HIS A 4 4.63 38.03 6.78
N ALA A 5 5.54 37.10 7.04
CA ALA A 5 5.43 35.71 6.61
C ALA A 5 4.74 34.88 7.70
N THR A 6 3.75 34.10 7.31
CA THR A 6 3.04 33.17 8.20
C THR A 6 3.40 31.75 7.81
N ASP A 7 3.92 30.97 8.75
CA ASP A 7 4.30 29.58 8.51
C ASP A 7 3.19 28.78 7.80
N ASP A 8 3.59 28.02 6.79
CA ASP A 8 2.73 27.25 5.93
C ASP A 8 2.76 25.77 6.29
N THR A 9 1.63 25.09 6.10
CA THR A 9 1.57 23.63 6.13
C THR A 9 0.65 23.12 5.04
N ALA A 10 1.08 22.10 4.32
CA ALA A 10 0.27 21.38 3.35
C ALA A 10 0.42 19.87 3.54
N THR A 11 -0.64 19.12 3.24
CA THR A 11 -0.65 17.66 3.36
C THR A 11 -1.24 17.06 2.09
N PHE A 12 -0.54 16.08 1.53
CA PHE A 12 -0.93 15.36 0.31
C PHE A 12 -0.65 13.86 0.46
N LEU A 13 -1.30 13.04 -0.36
CA LEU A 13 -0.85 11.67 -0.63
C LEU A 13 0.32 11.70 -1.62
N GLU A 14 1.20 10.72 -1.58
CA GLU A 14 2.31 10.60 -2.54
C GLU A 14 1.86 10.43 -4.00
N THR A 15 0.60 10.05 -4.21
CA THR A 15 -0.03 9.92 -5.53
C THR A 15 -0.68 11.22 -6.02
N ASP A 16 -0.76 12.25 -5.18
CA ASP A 16 -1.37 13.51 -5.54
C ASP A 16 -0.45 14.32 -6.46
N VAL A 17 -1.06 15.22 -7.24
CA VAL A 17 -0.33 16.34 -7.82
C VAL A 17 -0.05 17.36 -6.71
N ILE A 18 1.17 17.36 -6.20
CA ILE A 18 1.57 18.25 -5.10
C ILE A 18 1.84 19.66 -5.64
N SER A 19 0.99 20.60 -5.26
CA SER A 19 1.12 22.02 -5.66
C SER A 19 0.42 22.96 -4.68
N GLY A 20 0.85 24.23 -4.65
CA GLY A 20 0.26 25.24 -3.79
C GLY A 20 0.84 26.62 -4.02
N ASN A 21 0.60 27.53 -3.07
CA ASN A 21 1.19 28.87 -3.07
C ASN A 21 1.56 29.31 -1.65
N LEU A 22 2.85 29.61 -1.44
CA LEU A 22 3.47 29.99 -0.16
C LEU A 22 3.09 31.40 0.32
N LEU A 23 2.54 32.25 -0.56
CA LEU A 23 2.23 33.64 -0.23
C LEU A 23 0.75 33.85 0.10
N SER A 24 -0.04 32.76 0.15
CA SER A 24 -1.51 32.85 0.22
C SER A 24 -2.03 33.42 1.54
N ASN A 25 -1.28 33.25 2.62
CA ASN A 25 -1.57 33.71 3.99
C ASN A 25 -0.60 34.82 4.45
N ASP A 26 0.35 35.20 3.62
CA ASP A 26 1.33 36.24 3.89
C ASP A 26 0.77 37.63 3.63
N THR A 27 1.36 38.66 4.25
CA THR A 27 0.88 40.04 4.11
C THR A 27 2.00 41.04 3.88
N SER A 28 1.69 42.10 3.13
CA SER A 28 2.57 43.23 2.80
C SER A 28 1.72 44.46 2.51
N ASP A 29 2.26 45.66 2.73
CA ASP A 29 1.64 46.93 2.29
C ASP A 29 2.03 47.34 0.88
N GLY A 30 2.94 46.59 0.25
CA GLY A 30 3.36 46.75 -1.14
C GLY A 30 3.06 45.52 -1.99
N ASN A 31 3.87 45.33 -3.02
CA ASN A 31 3.87 44.06 -3.75
C ASN A 31 4.30 42.93 -2.80
N LEU A 32 4.02 41.68 -3.16
CA LEU A 32 4.48 40.54 -2.40
C LEU A 32 5.03 39.50 -3.38
N PHE A 33 6.26 39.05 -3.12
CA PHE A 33 6.88 37.99 -3.89
C PHE A 33 7.82 37.15 -3.03
N LEU A 34 7.95 35.90 -3.41
CA LEU A 34 8.94 34.98 -2.91
C LEU A 34 10.31 35.43 -3.41
N ARG A 35 11.24 35.66 -2.49
CA ARG A 35 12.60 36.14 -2.79
C ARG A 35 13.64 35.03 -2.71
N ALA A 36 13.50 34.15 -1.74
CA ALA A 36 14.32 32.95 -1.61
C ALA A 36 13.51 31.78 -1.05
N PHE A 37 13.93 30.57 -1.37
CA PHE A 37 13.39 29.32 -0.86
C PHE A 37 14.59 28.39 -0.62
N ASP A 38 14.65 27.78 0.56
CA ASP A 38 15.83 27.04 1.05
C ASP A 38 17.15 27.81 0.87
N GLN A 39 17.16 29.09 1.23
CA GLN A 39 18.32 30.00 1.06
C GLN A 39 18.72 30.27 -0.42
N GLN A 40 18.12 29.60 -1.40
CA GLN A 40 18.34 29.82 -2.82
C GLN A 40 17.45 30.94 -3.36
N SER A 41 17.99 31.80 -4.24
CA SER A 41 17.22 32.90 -4.81
C SER A 41 16.22 32.40 -5.87
N VAL A 42 14.96 32.83 -5.76
CA VAL A 42 13.90 32.42 -6.69
C VAL A 42 13.59 33.47 -7.78
N GLY A 43 14.59 34.23 -8.23
CA GLY A 43 14.48 35.00 -9.47
C GLY A 43 13.49 36.17 -9.50
N ALA A 44 12.94 36.65 -8.38
CA ALA A 44 11.92 37.70 -8.37
C ALA A 44 12.27 39.00 -9.14
N LYS A 45 13.56 39.32 -9.28
CA LYS A 45 14.03 40.46 -10.09
C LYS A 45 13.93 40.25 -11.60
N GLN A 46 13.68 39.02 -12.05
CA GLN A 46 13.62 38.61 -13.46
C GLN A 46 12.17 38.39 -13.95
N GLY A 47 11.17 38.64 -13.08
CA GLY A 47 9.74 38.54 -13.39
C GLY A 47 9.06 37.30 -12.81
N ASN A 48 7.74 37.38 -12.59
CA ASN A 48 6.98 36.42 -11.76
C ASN A 48 6.77 35.02 -12.37
N ASN A 49 7.16 34.80 -13.63
CA ASN A 49 6.94 33.52 -14.32
C ASN A 49 8.17 32.60 -14.33
N GLN A 50 9.31 33.06 -13.80
CA GLN A 50 10.50 32.22 -13.72
C GLN A 50 10.27 31.07 -12.74
N ILE A 51 10.62 29.85 -13.14
CA ILE A 51 10.62 28.66 -12.29
C ILE A 51 12.05 28.39 -11.83
N THR A 52 12.22 28.17 -10.52
CA THR A 52 13.49 27.74 -9.92
C THR A 52 13.29 26.34 -9.36
N ALA A 53 14.15 25.40 -9.77
CA ALA A 53 14.16 24.05 -9.22
C ALA A 53 15.09 24.00 -8.00
N ILE A 54 14.58 23.52 -6.88
CA ILE A 54 15.29 23.47 -5.59
C ILE A 54 15.13 22.06 -5.03
N ALA A 55 16.25 21.37 -4.81
CA ALA A 55 16.24 20.04 -4.20
C ALA A 55 15.80 20.18 -2.74
N GLY A 56 14.80 19.38 -2.34
CA GLY A 56 14.47 19.13 -0.94
C GLY A 56 15.08 17.82 -0.47
N ASP A 57 14.73 17.40 0.74
CA ASP A 57 15.20 16.15 1.34
C ASP A 57 14.64 14.91 0.62
N TYR A 58 13.39 14.96 0.14
CA TYR A 58 12.70 13.81 -0.45
C TYR A 58 12.37 13.96 -1.94
N GLY A 59 12.66 15.12 -2.53
CA GLY A 59 12.18 15.45 -3.87
C GLY A 59 12.69 16.80 -4.37
N THR A 60 11.97 17.40 -5.31
CA THR A 60 12.34 18.68 -5.90
C THR A 60 11.15 19.63 -5.95
N PHE A 61 11.35 20.83 -5.39
CA PHE A 61 10.44 21.96 -5.51
C PHE A 61 10.68 22.70 -6.82
N TYR A 62 9.60 23.09 -7.50
CA TYR A 62 9.62 24.02 -8.62
C TYR A 62 8.83 25.26 -8.21
N VAL A 63 9.55 26.30 -7.78
CA VAL A 63 8.97 27.50 -7.17
C VAL A 63 9.07 28.70 -8.09
N LYS A 64 8.09 29.60 -7.99
CA LYS A 64 8.07 30.88 -8.71
C LYS A 64 8.06 32.07 -7.74
N PRO A 65 8.46 33.27 -8.20
CA PRO A 65 8.36 34.49 -7.39
C PRO A 65 6.94 34.83 -6.92
N ASP A 66 5.89 34.39 -7.62
CA ASP A 66 4.51 34.60 -7.21
C ASP A 66 4.06 33.68 -6.06
N GLY A 67 4.98 32.88 -5.51
CA GLY A 67 4.72 31.94 -4.42
C GLY A 67 4.24 30.58 -4.87
N SER A 68 3.81 30.44 -6.13
CA SER A 68 3.34 29.15 -6.63
C SER A 68 4.46 28.13 -6.65
N TYR A 69 4.14 26.91 -6.25
CA TYR A 69 5.06 25.78 -6.27
C TYR A 69 4.38 24.52 -6.78
N THR A 70 5.17 23.66 -7.41
CA THR A 70 4.90 22.23 -7.50
C THR A 70 6.02 21.45 -6.81
N TYR A 71 5.74 20.23 -6.41
CA TYR A 71 6.74 19.34 -5.83
C TYR A 71 6.67 17.98 -6.50
N VAL A 72 7.84 17.43 -6.83
CA VAL A 72 7.97 16.07 -7.37
C VAL A 72 8.72 15.24 -6.35
N LEU A 73 8.01 14.29 -5.74
CA LEU A 73 8.60 13.29 -4.86
C LEU A 73 9.53 12.36 -5.65
N SER A 74 10.74 12.12 -5.14
CA SER A 74 11.72 11.27 -5.81
C SER A 74 11.33 9.79 -5.75
N ASP A 75 11.74 9.00 -6.76
CA ASP A 75 11.50 7.55 -6.75
C ASP A 75 12.23 6.85 -5.59
N ALA A 76 13.38 7.39 -5.15
CA ALA A 76 14.09 6.87 -3.99
C ALA A 76 13.31 7.05 -2.69
N ALA A 77 12.61 8.18 -2.53
CA ALA A 77 11.77 8.44 -1.36
C ALA A 77 10.50 7.58 -1.33
N LYS A 78 10.08 7.01 -2.46
CA LYS A 78 8.93 6.09 -2.56
C LYS A 78 9.29 4.65 -2.21
N VAL A 79 10.58 4.30 -2.14
CA VAL A 79 10.99 2.92 -1.84
C VAL A 79 10.59 2.57 -0.41
N GLY A 80 9.64 1.65 -0.29
CA GLY A 80 9.09 1.23 1.00
C GLY A 80 8.18 2.27 1.65
N PHE A 81 7.84 3.35 0.94
CA PHE A 81 6.91 4.36 1.44
C PHE A 81 5.48 3.85 1.31
N THR A 82 4.86 3.53 2.43
CA THR A 82 3.59 2.78 2.46
C THR A 82 2.56 3.47 3.33
N ALA A 83 1.32 3.00 3.27
CA ALA A 83 0.24 3.61 4.04
C ALA A 83 0.51 3.57 5.55
N GLY A 84 0.34 4.72 6.19
CA GLY A 84 0.64 4.95 7.61
C GLY A 84 1.95 5.70 7.84
N GLU A 85 2.82 5.76 6.82
CA GLU A 85 4.03 6.56 6.88
C GLU A 85 3.77 8.01 6.43
N THR A 86 4.61 8.92 6.92
CA THR A 86 4.54 10.34 6.51
C THR A 86 5.95 10.90 6.39
N LEU A 87 6.26 11.46 5.23
CA LEU A 87 7.45 12.26 5.00
C LEU A 87 7.15 13.73 5.37
N HIS A 88 8.11 14.35 6.04
CA HIS A 88 8.01 15.74 6.49
C HIS A 88 9.13 16.56 5.86
N GLU A 89 8.82 17.28 4.79
CA GLU A 89 9.74 18.20 4.14
C GLU A 89 9.56 19.58 4.79
N ARG A 90 10.65 20.15 5.35
CA ARG A 90 10.61 21.43 6.06
C ARG A 90 11.61 22.41 5.47
N VAL A 91 11.11 23.50 4.91
CA VAL A 91 11.93 24.45 4.17
C VAL A 91 11.61 25.87 4.59
N SER A 92 12.65 26.66 4.89
CA SER A 92 12.48 28.09 5.13
C SER A 92 12.30 28.83 3.80
N TYR A 93 11.41 29.82 3.79
CA TYR A 93 11.23 30.72 2.66
C TYR A 93 11.33 32.17 3.10
N LYS A 94 11.65 33.04 2.15
CA LYS A 94 11.84 34.46 2.38
C LYS A 94 11.00 35.27 1.42
N ILE A 95 10.18 36.17 1.95
CA ILE A 95 9.33 37.07 1.16
C ILE A 95 9.93 38.47 1.10
N SER A 96 9.48 39.28 0.13
CA SER A 96 9.87 40.68 0.03
C SER A 96 8.76 41.53 -0.57
N ASP A 97 8.76 42.81 -0.16
CA ASP A 97 7.82 43.81 -0.63
C ASP A 97 8.29 44.59 -1.87
N GLY A 98 9.55 44.38 -2.28
CA GLY A 98 10.22 45.13 -3.35
C GLY A 98 10.74 46.52 -2.95
N ALA A 99 10.41 47.01 -1.76
CA ALA A 99 10.93 48.25 -1.18
C ALA A 99 12.14 48.02 -0.25
N GLY A 100 12.50 46.76 -0.03
CA GLY A 100 13.68 46.35 0.75
C GLY A 100 13.34 45.68 2.07
N HIS A 101 12.06 45.62 2.45
CA HIS A 101 11.63 44.84 3.60
C HIS A 101 11.47 43.37 3.21
N THR A 102 11.76 42.49 4.17
CA THR A 102 11.70 41.05 4.01
C THR A 102 11.33 40.38 5.32
N ASP A 103 10.63 39.26 5.25
CA ASP A 103 10.38 38.38 6.39
C ASP A 103 10.65 36.92 6.00
N PHE A 104 10.77 36.04 7.00
CA PHE A 104 10.97 34.60 6.81
C PHE A 104 9.80 33.81 7.37
N GLY A 105 9.38 32.79 6.63
CA GLY A 105 8.44 31.77 7.10
C GLY A 105 9.02 30.37 6.98
N LEU A 106 8.39 29.41 7.65
CA LEU A 106 8.67 27.99 7.54
C LEU A 106 7.53 27.31 6.79
N PHE A 107 7.86 26.56 5.74
CA PHE A 107 6.91 25.70 5.07
C PHE A 107 7.14 24.24 5.48
N THR A 108 6.08 23.57 5.94
CA THR A 108 6.06 22.12 6.16
C THR A 108 5.16 21.43 5.14
N LEU A 109 5.75 20.62 4.27
CA LEU A 109 5.03 19.73 3.36
C LEU A 109 5.00 18.32 3.96
N ASN A 110 3.80 17.86 4.32
CA ASN A 110 3.56 16.48 4.73
C ASN A 110 3.12 15.67 3.52
N ILE A 111 3.78 14.56 3.26
CA ILE A 111 3.41 13.63 2.22
C ILE A 111 3.09 12.32 2.91
N GLN A 112 1.92 11.75 2.65
CA GLN A 112 1.46 10.50 3.23
C GLN A 112 1.63 9.36 2.22
N GLY A 113 2.22 8.27 2.68
CA GLY A 113 2.41 7.08 1.85
C GLY A 113 1.07 6.41 1.60
N VAL A 114 0.98 5.69 0.50
CA VAL A 114 -0.16 4.82 0.18
C VAL A 114 0.37 3.47 -0.24
N THR A 115 -0.39 2.41 0.03
CA THR A 115 -0.09 1.11 -0.55
C THR A 115 -0.49 1.16 -2.02
N GLN A 116 0.41 0.81 -2.93
CA GLN A 116 0.21 0.89 -4.38
C GLN A 116 0.39 -0.48 -5.05
N VAL A 117 1.30 -1.28 -4.52
CA VAL A 117 1.53 -2.64 -5.00
C VAL A 117 0.53 -3.56 -4.33
N LYS A 118 -0.44 -4.03 -5.13
CA LYS A 118 -1.38 -5.07 -4.70
C LYS A 118 -0.66 -6.40 -4.42
N PRO A 119 -1.20 -7.25 -3.52
CA PRO A 119 -0.72 -8.62 -3.39
C PRO A 119 -0.94 -9.41 -4.68
N ILE A 120 -0.18 -10.48 -4.87
CA ILE A 120 -0.27 -11.39 -6.02
C ILE A 120 -0.47 -12.80 -5.48
N ALA A 121 -1.57 -13.43 -5.88
CA ALA A 121 -1.87 -14.82 -5.57
C ALA A 121 -1.21 -15.75 -6.60
N VAL A 122 -0.71 -16.88 -6.15
CA VAL A 122 -0.09 -17.91 -6.98
C VAL A 122 -0.79 -19.24 -6.74
N ASP A 123 -1.36 -19.80 -7.81
CA ASP A 123 -2.13 -21.04 -7.72
C ASP A 123 -1.39 -22.18 -7.00
N ASP A 124 -2.14 -22.90 -6.18
CA ASP A 124 -1.68 -24.01 -5.37
C ASP A 124 -2.08 -25.36 -5.99
N HIS A 125 -1.13 -26.28 -6.02
CA HIS A 125 -1.36 -27.64 -6.47
C HIS A 125 -0.79 -28.62 -5.45
N LEU A 126 -1.66 -29.45 -4.87
CA LEU A 126 -1.24 -30.48 -3.93
C LEU A 126 -1.74 -31.86 -4.38
N SER A 127 -1.03 -32.90 -3.97
CA SER A 127 -1.36 -34.28 -4.30
C SER A 127 -1.16 -35.17 -3.08
N PHE A 128 -2.15 -35.99 -2.78
CA PHE A 128 -2.20 -36.84 -1.60
C PHE A 128 -2.77 -38.22 -1.94
N ASN A 129 -2.52 -39.19 -1.07
CA ASN A 129 -3.27 -40.43 -1.09
C ASN A 129 -4.43 -40.34 -0.09
N GLU A 130 -5.49 -41.07 -0.39
CA GLU A 130 -6.57 -41.31 0.56
C GLU A 130 -6.02 -41.88 1.89
N GLY A 131 -6.50 -41.33 3.01
CA GLY A 131 -6.04 -41.70 4.34
C GLY A 131 -4.82 -40.92 4.84
N ASP A 132 -4.10 -40.21 3.95
CA ASP A 132 -3.07 -39.27 4.37
C ASP A 132 -3.70 -38.01 4.99
N ALA A 133 -2.97 -37.35 5.90
CA ALA A 133 -3.36 -36.02 6.35
C ALA A 133 -3.22 -35.02 5.19
N VAL A 134 -4.31 -34.34 4.84
CA VAL A 134 -4.35 -33.34 3.77
C VAL A 134 -4.29 -31.94 4.37
N GLY A 135 -3.33 -31.12 3.94
CA GLY A 135 -3.20 -29.74 4.41
C GLY A 135 -1.98 -29.02 3.86
N GLY A 136 -1.88 -27.73 4.19
CA GLY A 136 -0.81 -26.86 3.72
C GLY A 136 -1.03 -25.41 4.14
N ASN A 137 -0.37 -24.49 3.44
CA ASN A 137 -0.62 -23.06 3.59
C ASN A 137 -0.64 -22.38 2.21
N LEU A 138 -1.79 -21.79 1.89
CA LEU A 138 -2.09 -21.14 0.60
C LEU A 138 -1.25 -19.88 0.34
N LEU A 139 -0.64 -19.29 1.36
CA LEU A 139 0.06 -18.01 1.25
C LEU A 139 1.58 -18.18 1.07
N THR A 140 2.08 -19.42 0.96
CA THR A 140 3.54 -19.68 1.01
C THR A 140 4.29 -19.29 -0.25
N ASN A 141 3.61 -19.34 -1.39
CA ASN A 141 4.10 -18.96 -2.72
C ASN A 141 3.59 -17.58 -3.17
N ASP A 142 2.67 -16.99 -2.41
CA ASP A 142 2.09 -15.67 -2.68
C ASP A 142 3.08 -14.53 -2.40
N ILE A 143 2.85 -13.39 -3.07
CA ILE A 143 3.67 -12.19 -2.92
C ILE A 143 2.84 -11.11 -2.22
N PRO A 144 3.27 -10.61 -1.05
CA PRO A 144 2.56 -9.52 -0.37
C PRO A 144 2.62 -8.22 -1.19
N GLY A 145 1.70 -7.31 -0.88
CA GLY A 145 1.80 -5.93 -1.37
C GLY A 145 3.01 -5.18 -0.80
N ASP A 146 3.18 -3.92 -1.18
CA ASP A 146 4.28 -3.08 -0.67
C ASP A 146 4.19 -2.83 0.84
N ASN A 147 3.00 -2.94 1.44
CA ASN A 147 2.83 -2.91 2.89
C ASN A 147 3.30 -4.16 3.64
N GLY A 148 3.74 -5.22 2.93
CA GLY A 148 4.26 -6.45 3.52
C GLY A 148 3.24 -7.34 4.24
N HIS A 149 1.96 -6.99 4.21
CA HIS A 149 0.89 -7.75 4.86
C HIS A 149 0.19 -8.68 3.86
N LEU A 150 -0.15 -9.88 4.34
CA LEU A 150 -0.91 -10.86 3.58
C LEU A 150 -1.76 -11.73 4.50
N PHE A 151 -3.03 -11.94 4.15
CA PHE A 151 -3.89 -12.91 4.80
C PHE A 151 -4.94 -13.47 3.84
N LEU A 152 -5.43 -14.67 4.16
CA LEU A 152 -6.55 -15.30 3.48
C LEU A 152 -7.85 -14.63 3.93
N ARG A 153 -8.49 -13.91 3.02
CA ARG A 153 -9.72 -13.16 3.28
C ARG A 153 -10.98 -13.96 2.98
N GLN A 154 -10.92 -14.81 1.96
CA GLN A 154 -12.06 -15.62 1.52
C GLN A 154 -11.56 -16.95 1.00
N PHE A 155 -12.33 -18.00 1.24
CA PHE A 155 -12.11 -19.32 0.68
C PHE A 155 -13.42 -19.82 0.06
N ALA A 156 -13.38 -20.16 -1.22
CA ALA A 156 -14.57 -20.34 -2.05
C ALA A 156 -15.51 -19.11 -1.95
N ASN A 157 -16.75 -19.31 -1.48
CA ASN A 157 -17.75 -18.24 -1.31
C ASN A 157 -17.91 -17.80 0.15
N THR A 158 -16.97 -18.16 1.02
CA THR A 158 -17.05 -17.93 2.46
C THR A 158 -15.94 -16.99 2.93
N SER A 159 -16.31 -15.91 3.60
CA SER A 159 -15.34 -15.05 4.30
C SER A 159 -14.64 -15.85 5.39
N VAL A 160 -13.32 -15.79 5.42
CA VAL A 160 -12.52 -16.43 6.47
C VAL A 160 -12.51 -15.52 7.71
N ASN A 161 -12.63 -16.13 8.88
CA ASN A 161 -12.54 -15.41 10.15
C ASN A 161 -11.15 -14.78 10.31
N GLY A 162 -11.09 -13.47 10.53
CA GLY A 162 -9.85 -12.71 10.66
C GLY A 162 -9.12 -12.88 12.00
N ASP A 163 -9.69 -13.58 12.99
CA ASP A 163 -8.99 -13.96 14.21
C ASP A 163 -7.90 -15.01 13.89
N PRO A 164 -6.61 -14.76 14.20
CA PRO A 164 -5.50 -15.67 13.91
C PRO A 164 -5.64 -17.08 14.50
N THR A 165 -6.48 -17.24 15.53
CA THR A 165 -6.71 -18.52 16.20
C THR A 165 -7.96 -19.24 15.71
N ALA A 166 -8.85 -18.55 15.00
CA ALA A 166 -10.10 -19.11 14.54
C ALA A 166 -9.93 -19.95 13.28
N THR A 167 -10.67 -21.06 13.23
CA THR A 167 -10.82 -21.88 12.03
C THR A 167 -12.18 -21.61 11.40
N THR A 168 -12.19 -21.44 10.08
CA THR A 168 -13.41 -21.40 9.26
C THR A 168 -13.56 -22.74 8.57
N ASN A 169 -14.72 -23.39 8.75
CA ASN A 169 -15.01 -24.67 8.11
C ASN A 169 -15.81 -24.43 6.82
N ILE A 170 -15.34 -24.97 5.69
CA ILE A 170 -15.99 -24.82 4.39
C ILE A 170 -16.18 -26.21 3.79
N ALA A 171 -17.42 -26.56 3.46
CA ALA A 171 -17.71 -27.79 2.74
C ALA A 171 -17.14 -27.72 1.32
N GLY A 172 -16.30 -28.69 0.98
CA GLY A 172 -15.87 -28.99 -0.38
C GLY A 172 -16.83 -29.96 -1.07
N THR A 173 -16.40 -30.42 -2.25
CA THR A 173 -17.10 -31.44 -3.04
C THR A 173 -16.94 -32.82 -2.43
N TYR A 174 -15.73 -33.17 -1.97
CA TYR A 174 -15.41 -34.52 -1.47
C TYR A 174 -15.14 -34.58 0.04
N GLY A 175 -15.15 -33.45 0.73
CA GLY A 175 -14.72 -33.33 2.13
C GLY A 175 -14.94 -31.93 2.70
N THR A 176 -14.32 -31.64 3.84
CA THR A 176 -14.43 -30.34 4.53
C THR A 176 -13.06 -29.69 4.67
N PHE A 177 -12.94 -28.43 4.25
CA PHE A 177 -11.78 -27.60 4.52
C PHE A 177 -11.88 -26.92 5.87
N HIS A 178 -10.75 -26.84 6.57
CA HIS A 178 -10.56 -26.12 7.82
C HIS A 178 -9.48 -25.05 7.60
N VAL A 179 -9.89 -23.81 7.27
CA VAL A 179 -8.95 -22.75 6.87
C VAL A 179 -8.83 -21.67 7.94
N LYS A 180 -7.66 -21.01 7.99
CA LYS A 180 -7.39 -19.86 8.86
C LYS A 180 -6.94 -18.64 8.06
N ALA A 181 -7.00 -17.47 8.68
CA ALA A 181 -6.57 -16.21 8.05
C ALA A 181 -5.08 -16.20 7.67
N ASP A 182 -4.22 -16.96 8.36
CA ASP A 182 -2.80 -17.09 8.01
C ASP A 182 -2.52 -18.00 6.80
N GLY A 183 -3.58 -18.47 6.13
CA GLY A 183 -3.51 -19.35 4.98
C GLY A 183 -3.38 -20.83 5.31
N SER A 184 -3.11 -21.18 6.56
CA SER A 184 -3.02 -22.58 6.96
C SER A 184 -4.38 -23.27 6.79
N PHE A 185 -4.35 -24.48 6.26
CA PHE A 185 -5.54 -25.30 6.11
C PHE A 185 -5.27 -26.78 6.34
N THR A 186 -6.31 -27.48 6.79
CA THR A 186 -6.43 -28.94 6.67
C THR A 186 -7.69 -29.29 5.87
N TYR A 187 -7.75 -30.52 5.38
CA TYR A 187 -8.89 -31.02 4.62
C TYR A 187 -9.26 -32.43 5.08
N ASP A 188 -10.49 -32.58 5.57
CA ASP A 188 -11.06 -33.83 6.01
C ASP A 188 -11.83 -34.45 4.84
N LEU A 189 -11.20 -35.40 4.14
CA LEU A 189 -11.83 -36.16 3.07
C LEU A 189 -12.96 -37.02 3.65
N ALA A 190 -14.16 -36.91 3.08
CA ALA A 190 -15.34 -37.67 3.52
C ALA A 190 -15.77 -38.72 2.48
N SER A 191 -15.34 -38.58 1.23
CA SER A 191 -15.65 -39.51 0.14
C SER A 191 -14.64 -40.65 0.10
N ASP A 192 -15.14 -41.87 0.10
CA ASP A 192 -14.35 -43.08 -0.19
C ASP A 192 -14.01 -43.11 -1.69
N ILE A 193 -12.72 -43.28 -2.00
CA ILE A 193 -12.20 -43.28 -3.38
C ILE A 193 -11.70 -44.69 -3.67
N ALA A 194 -12.23 -45.31 -4.74
CA ALA A 194 -11.85 -46.67 -5.05
C ALA A 194 -10.32 -46.80 -5.29
N PRO A 195 -9.71 -47.94 -4.91
CA PRO A 195 -8.26 -48.07 -4.98
C PRO A 195 -7.75 -47.94 -6.41
N GLY A 196 -6.81 -47.02 -6.63
CA GLY A 196 -6.27 -46.68 -7.95
C GLY A 196 -7.08 -45.64 -8.73
N ASP A 197 -8.25 -45.21 -8.24
CA ASP A 197 -8.97 -44.07 -8.82
C ASP A 197 -8.31 -42.75 -8.41
N HIS A 198 -8.50 -41.73 -9.24
CA HIS A 198 -8.01 -40.37 -8.99
C HIS A 198 -9.16 -39.37 -9.07
N ILE A 199 -9.29 -38.52 -8.06
CA ILE A 199 -10.20 -37.38 -8.08
C ILE A 199 -9.42 -36.08 -8.02
N THR A 200 -10.01 -35.04 -8.60
CA THR A 200 -9.50 -33.67 -8.51
C THR A 200 -10.58 -32.80 -7.90
N GLU A 201 -10.23 -32.08 -6.83
CA GLU A 201 -11.04 -30.99 -6.30
C GLU A 201 -10.38 -29.64 -6.58
N THR A 202 -11.15 -28.71 -7.15
CA THR A 202 -10.66 -27.37 -7.46
C THR A 202 -11.49 -26.32 -6.76
N ILE A 203 -10.84 -25.51 -5.93
CA ILE A 203 -11.40 -24.28 -5.37
C ILE A 203 -10.96 -23.13 -6.26
N GLN A 204 -11.87 -22.66 -7.12
CA GLN A 204 -11.55 -21.63 -8.13
C GLN A 204 -11.23 -20.25 -7.54
N TYR A 205 -11.58 -20.01 -6.28
CA TYR A 205 -11.39 -18.71 -5.65
C TYR A 205 -11.02 -18.89 -4.17
N TYR A 206 -9.74 -18.88 -3.86
CA TYR A 206 -9.31 -18.31 -2.59
C TYR A 206 -8.88 -16.86 -2.84
N LYS A 207 -9.11 -15.98 -1.86
CA LYS A 207 -8.86 -14.55 -2.01
C LYS A 207 -7.93 -14.08 -0.91
N ILE A 208 -6.81 -13.49 -1.32
CA ILE A 208 -5.84 -12.90 -0.41
C ILE A 208 -6.02 -11.39 -0.34
N SER A 209 -5.53 -10.79 0.73
CA SER A 209 -5.71 -9.38 1.02
C SER A 209 -4.52 -8.83 1.80
N ASP A 210 -4.21 -7.56 1.54
CA ASP A 210 -3.18 -6.79 2.25
C ASP A 210 -3.76 -5.98 3.43
N GLY A 211 -5.09 -5.96 3.56
CA GLY A 211 -5.81 -5.24 4.63
C GLY A 211 -6.11 -3.78 4.31
N GLN A 212 -5.74 -3.30 3.13
CA GLN A 212 -5.94 -1.92 2.68
C GLN A 212 -6.86 -1.81 1.46
N GLY A 213 -7.56 -2.90 1.15
CA GLY A 213 -8.53 -2.97 0.07
C GLY A 213 -7.98 -3.61 -1.20
N HIS A 214 -6.66 -3.84 -1.31
CA HIS A 214 -6.10 -4.60 -2.41
C HIS A 214 -6.23 -6.09 -2.13
N THR A 215 -6.58 -6.82 -3.19
CA THR A 215 -6.84 -8.24 -3.12
C THR A 215 -6.46 -8.89 -4.43
N ASP A 216 -6.10 -10.16 -4.37
CA ASP A 216 -5.94 -11.01 -5.54
C ASP A 216 -6.57 -12.38 -5.28
N VAL A 217 -6.77 -13.16 -6.33
CA VAL A 217 -7.40 -14.48 -6.25
C VAL A 217 -6.50 -15.55 -6.83
N GLY A 218 -6.44 -16.69 -6.16
CA GLY A 218 -5.76 -17.88 -6.62
C GLY A 218 -6.68 -19.09 -6.66
N VAL A 219 -6.20 -20.14 -7.32
CA VAL A 219 -6.86 -21.43 -7.44
C VAL A 219 -6.13 -22.46 -6.59
N LEU A 220 -6.87 -23.22 -5.78
CA LEU A 220 -6.35 -24.41 -5.13
C LEU A 220 -6.83 -25.65 -5.88
N THR A 221 -5.90 -26.52 -6.27
CA THR A 221 -6.20 -27.84 -6.85
C THR A 221 -5.66 -28.94 -5.96
N LEU A 222 -6.54 -29.82 -5.50
CA LEU A 222 -6.20 -31.05 -4.79
C LEU A 222 -6.38 -32.24 -5.73
N ASN A 223 -5.32 -33.03 -5.91
CA ASN A 223 -5.41 -34.34 -6.57
C ASN A 223 -5.31 -35.43 -5.51
N ILE A 224 -6.30 -36.31 -5.45
CA ILE A 224 -6.38 -37.37 -4.42
C ILE A 224 -6.44 -38.72 -5.11
N THR A 225 -5.56 -39.63 -4.70
CA THR A 225 -5.50 -41.01 -5.20
C THR A 225 -6.10 -41.96 -4.17
N GLY A 226 -7.08 -42.77 -4.57
CA GLY A 226 -7.65 -43.81 -3.71
C GLY A 226 -6.65 -44.94 -3.49
N THR A 227 -6.51 -45.40 -2.23
CA THR A 227 -5.48 -46.39 -1.86
C THR A 227 -5.99 -47.59 -1.07
N ASP A 228 -7.29 -47.66 -0.77
CA ASP A 228 -7.92 -48.65 0.12
C ASP A 228 -7.42 -48.50 1.57
N VAL A 229 -7.91 -47.48 2.28
CA VAL A 229 -7.79 -47.43 3.74
C VAL A 229 -9.18 -47.22 4.31
N VAL A 230 -9.90 -48.32 4.57
CA VAL A 230 -11.16 -48.28 5.31
C VAL A 230 -10.91 -47.68 6.69
N SER A 231 -11.27 -46.41 6.90
CA SER A 231 -11.37 -45.87 8.25
C SER A 231 -12.58 -46.53 8.92
N GLY A 232 -12.34 -47.58 9.72
CA GLY A 232 -13.33 -48.06 10.70
C GLY A 232 -13.71 -49.54 10.71
N ALA A 233 -12.92 -50.46 10.17
CA ALA A 233 -13.11 -51.89 10.48
C ALA A 233 -12.50 -52.22 11.86
N THR A 234 -13.19 -51.86 12.95
CA THR A 234 -13.01 -52.55 14.24
C THR A 234 -13.50 -53.99 14.08
N VAL A 235 -12.57 -54.94 14.12
CA VAL A 235 -12.83 -56.35 14.42
C VAL A 235 -13.14 -56.50 15.90
#